data_AF-A0A4S4E3B7-F1
#
_entry.id   AF-A0A4S4E3B7-F1
#
_cell.length_a   1.000
_cell.length_b   1.000
_cell.length_c   1.000
_cell.angle_alpha   90.00
_cell.angle_beta   90.00
_cell.angle_gamma   90.00
#
_symmetry.space_group_name_H-M   'P 1'
#
loop_
_entity.id
_entity.type
_entity.pdbx_description
1 polymer ?
#
loop_
_entity_poly.entity_id
_entity_poly.type
_entity_poly.pdbx_seq_one_letter_code
_entity_poly.pdbx_strand_id
1 'polypeptide(L)'
;MEEIAEGVHNITITEAKAKNRIQVSNTKKPLFFYVNLAKRYMQQFNEVELSALGMAIATVVTVAEILKNNGFAVEKKIMTSTVDMKDESRGRPVQKAKIEILLGKTAKFDELMAAQAEERERERERESGELETEILSCSRTLVPYPLISDFEISADNLGLAEIISAHDQATWHSD
;
A
#
# COMPACT_ATOMS: atom_id res chain seq x y z
N MET A 1 2.05 -44.27 -20.70
CA MET A 1 2.70 -43.80 -19.47
C MET A 1 2.20 -42.40 -19.24
N GLU A 2 1.22 -42.32 -18.35
CA GLU A 2 0.51 -41.11 -17.95
C GLU A 2 1.33 -40.48 -16.82
N GLU A 3 1.83 -39.26 -17.00
CA GLU A 3 2.33 -38.45 -15.89
C GLU A 3 1.64 -37.09 -15.93
N ILE A 4 0.95 -36.85 -14.83
CA ILE A 4 -0.09 -35.84 -14.62
C ILE A 4 0.63 -34.54 -14.28
N ALA A 5 0.53 -33.56 -15.16
CA ALA A 5 1.03 -32.20 -14.93
C ALA A 5 0.00 -31.39 -14.15
N GLU A 6 0.01 -31.49 -12.81
CA GLU A 6 -0.80 -30.64 -11.93
C GLU A 6 -0.14 -30.55 -10.55
N GLY A 7 0.09 -29.33 -10.03
CA GLY A 7 0.47 -29.21 -8.62
C GLY A 7 1.17 -27.95 -8.13
N VAL A 8 1.01 -26.76 -8.75
CA VAL A 8 1.45 -25.49 -8.11
C VAL A 8 0.28 -24.72 -7.46
N HIS A 9 -0.94 -25.25 -7.51
CA HIS A 9 -2.08 -24.63 -6.86
C HIS A 9 -2.57 -25.47 -5.69
N ASN A 10 -2.48 -24.85 -4.51
CA ASN A 10 -3.05 -25.25 -3.24
C ASN A 10 -2.23 -26.33 -2.53
N ILE A 11 -1.33 -25.86 -1.65
CA ILE A 11 -1.09 -26.54 -0.38
C ILE A 11 -2.46 -26.63 0.31
N THR A 12 -3.21 -27.69 0.02
CA THR A 12 -4.40 -28.15 0.75
C THR A 12 -4.03 -28.14 2.23
N ILE A 13 -4.34 -27.08 2.98
CA ILE A 13 -5.65 -26.81 3.57
C ILE A 13 -6.27 -28.13 4.01
N THR A 14 -5.63 -28.80 4.97
CA THR A 14 -6.33 -29.73 5.87
C THR A 14 -7.27 -28.91 6.77
N GLU A 15 -8.37 -28.47 6.15
CA GLU A 15 -9.78 -28.32 6.54
C GLU A 15 -10.22 -27.89 7.95
N ALA A 16 -9.34 -27.51 8.88
CA ALA A 16 -9.75 -26.92 10.16
C ALA A 16 -8.83 -25.81 10.73
N LYS A 17 -7.68 -25.53 10.08
CA LYS A 17 -6.62 -24.67 10.64
C LYS A 17 -6.30 -23.40 9.81
N ALA A 18 -7.21 -22.95 8.95
CA ALA A 18 -6.85 -22.14 7.77
C ALA A 18 -7.44 -20.71 7.71
N LYS A 19 -7.90 -20.13 8.82
CA LYS A 19 -8.41 -18.73 8.79
C LYS A 19 -7.47 -17.72 9.44
N ASN A 20 -6.60 -18.15 10.34
CA ASN A 20 -5.72 -17.28 11.14
C ASN A 20 -4.23 -17.36 10.75
N ARG A 21 -3.90 -17.90 9.57
CA ARG A 21 -2.51 -18.01 9.10
C ARG A 21 -2.20 -17.00 8.01
N ILE A 22 -1.13 -16.24 8.21
CA ILE A 22 -0.58 -15.28 7.26
C ILE A 22 0.74 -15.82 6.76
N GLN A 23 0.82 -16.02 5.44
CA GLN A 23 2.09 -16.31 4.77
C GLN A 23 2.65 -15.02 4.20
N VAL A 24 3.82 -14.64 4.69
CA VAL A 24 4.57 -13.48 4.23
C VAL A 24 5.55 -13.93 3.17
N SER A 25 5.48 -13.28 2.01
CA SER A 25 6.37 -13.47 0.88
C SER A 25 7.19 -12.21 0.64
N ASN A 26 8.33 -12.35 -0.06
CA ASN A 26 9.22 -11.24 -0.39
C ASN A 26 8.76 -10.46 -1.64
N THR A 27 7.47 -10.13 -1.74
CA THR A 27 6.91 -9.45 -2.93
C THR A 27 5.99 -8.31 -2.55
N LYS A 28 6.14 -7.17 -3.27
CA LYS A 28 5.30 -5.96 -3.50
C LYS A 28 4.36 -5.40 -2.42
N LYS A 29 4.02 -6.12 -1.37
CA LYS A 29 3.15 -5.68 -0.29
C LYS A 29 3.97 -4.84 0.69
N PRO A 30 3.49 -3.65 1.08
CA PRO A 30 4.18 -2.83 2.06
C PRO A 30 4.15 -3.53 3.43
N LEU A 31 5.13 -3.24 4.29
CA LEU A 31 5.23 -3.81 5.64
C LEU A 31 3.91 -3.73 6.43
N PHE A 32 3.29 -2.54 6.42
CA PHE A 32 2.04 -2.26 7.13
C PHE A 32 0.83 -3.05 6.63
N PHE A 33 0.88 -3.61 5.42
CA PHE A 33 -0.17 -4.52 4.94
C PHE A 33 -0.30 -5.73 5.87
N TYR A 34 0.82 -6.36 6.22
CA TYR A 34 0.83 -7.53 7.09
C TYR A 34 0.49 -7.18 8.54
N VAL A 35 0.91 -6.00 9.02
CA VAL A 35 0.54 -5.50 10.36
C VAL A 35 -0.98 -5.31 10.47
N ASN A 36 -1.60 -4.63 9.49
CA ASN A 36 -3.03 -4.39 9.49
C ASN A 36 -3.84 -5.68 9.29
N LEU A 37 -3.34 -6.60 8.46
CA LEU A 37 -3.95 -7.92 8.29
C LEU A 37 -3.92 -8.74 9.59
N ALA A 38 -2.78 -8.74 10.28
CA ALA A 38 -2.64 -9.43 11.58
C ALA A 38 -3.59 -8.85 12.63
N LYS A 39 -3.75 -7.52 12.69
CA LYS A 39 -4.76 -6.87 13.56
C LYS A 39 -6.17 -7.37 13.26
N ARG A 40 -6.57 -7.41 11.99
CA ARG A 40 -7.89 -7.93 11.59
C ARG A 40 -8.07 -9.41 11.95
N TYR A 41 -7.04 -10.23 11.82
CA TYR A 41 -7.11 -11.65 12.15
C TYR A 41 -7.19 -11.88 13.66
N MET A 42 -6.47 -11.09 14.46
CA MET A 42 -6.58 -11.13 15.92
C MET A 42 -7.95 -10.66 16.42
N GLN A 43 -8.62 -9.74 15.72
CA GLN A 43 -10.01 -9.37 16.03
C GLN A 43 -10.99 -10.53 15.83
N GLN A 44 -10.77 -11.38 14.83
CA GLN A 44 -11.69 -12.46 14.47
C GLN A 44 -11.40 -13.79 15.20
N PHE A 45 -10.12 -14.11 15.39
CA PHE A 45 -9.67 -15.44 15.83
C PHE A 45 -8.87 -15.43 17.15
N ASN A 46 -8.70 -14.26 17.79
CA ASN A 46 -7.88 -14.02 18.99
C ASN A 46 -6.38 -14.35 18.87
N GLU A 47 -5.99 -15.13 17.88
CA GLU A 47 -4.63 -15.54 17.61
C GLU A 47 -4.32 -15.45 16.11
N VAL A 48 -3.05 -15.28 15.78
CA VAL A 48 -2.57 -15.24 14.41
C VAL A 48 -1.25 -15.99 14.26
N GLU A 49 -1.15 -16.82 13.23
CA GLU A 49 0.06 -17.54 12.84
C GLU A 49 0.75 -16.78 11.69
N LEU A 50 1.94 -16.24 11.90
CA LEU A 50 2.77 -15.62 10.87
C LEU A 50 3.81 -16.63 10.39
N SER A 51 3.93 -16.79 9.06
CA SER A 51 4.90 -17.70 8.45
C SER A 51 5.66 -17.04 7.33
N ALA A 52 6.96 -17.32 7.20
CA ALA A 52 7.78 -16.82 6.10
C ALA A 52 8.90 -17.79 5.74
N LEU A 53 9.41 -17.63 4.51
CA LEU A 53 10.51 -18.41 3.94
C LEU A 53 11.65 -17.49 3.49
N GLY A 54 12.89 -17.88 3.80
CA GLY A 54 14.10 -17.21 3.35
C GLY A 54 14.13 -15.72 3.68
N MET A 55 14.28 -14.85 2.67
CA MET A 55 14.41 -13.40 2.86
C MET A 55 13.17 -12.75 3.51
N ALA A 56 11.99 -13.35 3.36
CA ALA A 56 10.75 -12.83 3.98
C ALA A 56 10.70 -13.02 5.51
N ILE A 57 11.67 -13.74 6.10
CA ILE A 57 11.74 -13.92 7.55
C ILE A 57 11.92 -12.56 8.24
N ALA A 58 12.72 -11.66 7.67
CA ALA A 58 12.95 -10.33 8.23
C ALA A 58 11.64 -9.55 8.42
N THR A 59 10.76 -9.54 7.41
CA THR A 59 9.47 -8.86 7.48
C THR A 59 8.56 -9.45 8.54
N VAL A 60 8.54 -10.78 8.74
CA VAL A 60 7.74 -11.41 9.82
C VAL A 60 8.24 -11.00 11.20
N VAL A 61 9.56 -10.98 11.41
CA VAL A 61 10.15 -10.56 12.67
C VAL A 61 9.79 -9.12 12.99
N THR A 62 9.94 -8.21 12.02
CA THR A 62 9.55 -6.80 12.18
C THR A 62 8.05 -6.63 12.45
N VAL A 63 7.17 -7.39 11.77
CA VAL A 63 5.72 -7.32 12.04
C VAL A 63 5.40 -7.78 13.47
N ALA A 64 6.02 -8.88 13.93
CA ALA A 64 5.84 -9.36 15.29
C ALA A 64 6.33 -8.33 16.31
N GLU A 65 7.51 -7.74 16.10
CA GLU A 65 8.06 -6.68 16.95
C GLU A 65 7.14 -5.46 17.03
N ILE A 66 6.62 -4.97 15.90
CA ILE A 66 5.68 -3.84 15.87
C ILE A 66 4.43 -4.15 16.70
N LEU A 67 3.88 -5.36 16.59
CA LEU A 67 2.68 -5.74 17.34
C LEU A 67 2.94 -5.87 18.85
N LYS A 68 4.11 -6.35 19.25
CA LYS A 68 4.49 -6.46 20.67
C LYS A 68 4.83 -5.11 21.29
N ASN A 69 5.63 -4.30 20.61
CA ASN A 69 6.05 -2.99 21.12
C ASN A 69 4.87 -2.04 21.32
N ASN A 70 3.88 -2.12 20.43
CA ASN A 70 2.64 -1.35 20.55
C ASN A 70 1.62 -1.98 21.51
N GLY A 71 1.92 -3.13 22.13
CA GLY A 71 1.04 -3.78 23.10
C GLY A 71 -0.19 -4.49 22.53
N PHE A 72 -0.25 -4.73 21.21
CA PHE A 72 -1.36 -5.46 20.57
C PHE A 72 -1.27 -6.98 20.77
N ALA A 73 -0.06 -7.54 20.86
CA ALA A 73 0.09 -8.99 20.89
C ALA A 73 1.18 -9.45 21.86
N VAL A 74 1.06 -10.71 22.30
CA VAL A 74 2.08 -11.47 23.01
C VAL A 74 2.45 -12.69 22.18
N GLU A 75 3.74 -13.01 22.08
CA GLU A 75 4.20 -14.24 21.48
C GLU A 75 3.81 -15.46 22.30
N LYS A 76 3.25 -16.47 21.65
CA LYS A 76 2.94 -17.78 22.24
C LYS A 76 3.97 -18.83 21.82
N LYS A 77 4.40 -18.79 20.56
CA LYS A 77 5.33 -19.76 19.99
C LYS A 77 6.19 -19.09 18.91
N ILE A 78 7.47 -19.41 18.91
CA ILE A 78 8.42 -19.07 17.83
C ILE A 78 9.10 -20.37 17.43
N MET A 79 9.02 -20.73 16.15
CA MET A 79 9.61 -21.94 15.62
C MET A 79 10.31 -21.64 14.30
N THR A 80 11.53 -22.12 14.17
CA THR A 80 12.30 -22.05 12.92
C THR A 80 12.63 -23.47 12.47
N SER A 81 12.47 -23.74 11.18
CA SER A 81 12.82 -25.02 10.57
C SER A 81 13.46 -24.79 9.21
N THR A 82 14.05 -25.83 8.63
CA THR A 82 14.50 -25.84 7.24
C THR A 82 13.53 -26.71 6.44
N VAL A 83 13.08 -26.22 5.29
CA VAL A 83 12.22 -26.96 4.37
C VAL A 83 12.92 -27.13 3.02
N ASP A 84 12.87 -28.33 2.47
CA ASP A 84 13.35 -28.62 1.13
C ASP A 84 12.33 -28.10 0.10
N MET A 85 12.74 -27.18 -0.77
CA MET A 85 11.93 -26.69 -1.88
C MET A 85 12.51 -27.19 -3.20
N LYS A 86 11.66 -27.73 -4.07
CA LYS A 86 12.05 -28.08 -5.44
C LYS A 86 12.08 -26.79 -6.26
N ASP A 87 13.27 -26.41 -6.71
CA ASP A 87 13.45 -25.31 -7.66
C ASP A 87 13.50 -25.89 -9.08
N GLU A 88 12.40 -25.77 -9.82
CA GLU A 88 12.28 -26.28 -11.19
C GLU A 88 13.31 -25.66 -12.14
N SER A 89 13.82 -24.46 -11.83
CA SER A 89 14.83 -23.78 -12.64
C SER A 89 16.25 -24.30 -12.44
N ARG A 90 16.53 -24.98 -11.31
CA ARG A 90 17.89 -25.39 -10.92
C ARG A 90 18.08 -26.90 -10.79
N GLY A 91 17.03 -27.70 -10.97
CA GLY A 91 17.09 -29.17 -10.97
C GLY A 91 17.52 -29.83 -9.64
N ARG A 92 17.89 -29.05 -8.63
CA ARG A 92 18.32 -29.51 -7.30
C ARG A 92 17.39 -28.96 -6.22
N PRO A 93 16.99 -29.76 -5.22
CA PRO A 93 16.27 -29.25 -4.06
C PRO A 93 17.11 -28.22 -3.30
N VAL A 94 16.50 -27.08 -2.99
CA VAL A 94 17.09 -25.98 -2.23
C VAL A 94 16.47 -25.95 -0.85
N GLN A 95 17.29 -26.03 0.19
CA GLN A 95 16.84 -25.81 1.56
C GLN A 95 16.59 -24.33 1.81
N LYS A 96 15.39 -24.01 2.28
CA LYS A 96 15.01 -22.67 2.72
C LYS A 96 14.70 -22.70 4.21
N ALA A 97 15.19 -21.70 4.94
CA ALA A 97 14.74 -21.46 6.29
C ALA A 97 13.25 -21.07 6.27
N LYS A 98 12.49 -21.59 7.21
CA LYS A 98 11.09 -21.29 7.49
C LYS A 98 10.97 -20.81 8.92
N ILE A 99 10.17 -19.77 9.13
CA ILE A 99 9.76 -19.31 10.47
C ILE A 99 8.25 -19.42 10.62
N GLU A 100 7.80 -19.76 11.81
CA GLU A 100 6.41 -19.78 12.25
C GLU A 100 6.30 -19.11 13.63
N ILE A 101 5.53 -18.03 13.71
CA ILE A 101 5.28 -17.28 14.95
C ILE A 101 3.78 -17.29 15.25
N LEU A 102 3.40 -17.79 16.42
CA LEU A 102 2.03 -17.68 16.93
C LEU A 102 1.96 -16.48 17.88
N LEU A 103 1.10 -15.53 17.56
CA LEU A 103 0.81 -14.37 18.39
C LEU A 103 -0.60 -14.49 18.97
N GLY A 104 -0.76 -14.12 20.24
CA GLY A 104 -2.04 -14.01 20.92
C GLY A 104 -2.40 -12.56 21.22
N LYS A 105 -3.69 -12.25 21.14
CA LYS A 105 -4.27 -10.96 21.52
C LYS A 105 -4.03 -10.64 23.00
N THR A 106 -3.64 -9.41 23.30
CA THR A 106 -3.56 -8.86 24.67
C THR A 106 -4.92 -8.37 25.16
N ALA A 107 -5.09 -8.23 26.48
CA ALA A 107 -6.31 -7.62 27.05
C ALA A 107 -6.51 -6.16 26.59
N LYS A 108 -5.42 -5.42 26.36
CA LYS A 108 -5.43 -4.03 25.91
C LYS A 108 -5.74 -3.85 24.43
N PHE A 109 -5.89 -4.95 23.68
CA PHE A 109 -5.98 -4.89 22.24
C PHE A 109 -7.21 -4.12 21.73
N ASP A 110 -8.38 -4.34 22.33
CA ASP A 110 -9.62 -3.71 21.86
C ASP A 110 -9.63 -2.21 22.13
N GLU A 111 -9.11 -1.78 23.29
CA GLU A 111 -8.92 -0.37 23.65
C GLU A 111 -7.99 0.33 22.66
N LEU A 112 -6.83 -0.28 22.37
CA LEU A 112 -5.85 0.26 21.44
C LEU A 112 -6.36 0.29 19.99
N MET A 113 -7.21 -0.67 19.60
CA MET A 113 -7.84 -0.67 18.29
C MET A 113 -8.88 0.44 18.15
N ALA A 114 -9.68 0.69 19.19
CA ALA A 114 -10.65 1.79 19.20
C ALA A 114 -9.93 3.15 19.18
N ALA A 115 -8.91 3.34 20.01
CA ALA A 115 -8.12 4.57 20.05
C ALA A 115 -7.42 4.87 18.71
N GLN A 116 -6.83 3.86 18.05
CA GLN A 116 -6.22 4.04 16.73
C GLN A 116 -7.24 4.26 15.61
N ALA A 117 -8.45 3.71 15.73
CA ALA A 117 -9.51 3.98 14.77
C ALA A 117 -9.94 5.45 14.85
N GLU A 118 -10.15 5.94 16.07
CA GLU A 118 -10.51 7.34 16.33
C GLU A 118 -9.41 8.31 15.91
N GLU A 119 -8.13 8.00 16.18
CA GLU A 119 -7.01 8.83 15.72
C GLU A 119 -6.93 8.90 14.19
N ARG A 120 -7.10 7.77 13.50
CA ARG A 120 -7.15 7.73 12.03
C ARG A 120 -8.36 8.47 11.45
N GLU A 121 -9.50 8.43 12.13
CA GLU A 121 -10.70 9.18 11.72
C GLU A 121 -10.45 10.68 11.89
N ARG A 122 -9.88 11.10 13.02
CA ARG A 122 -9.50 12.51 13.26
C ARG A 122 -8.41 13.00 12.29
N GLU A 123 -7.46 12.16 11.91
CA GLU A 123 -6.46 12.48 10.88
C GLU A 123 -7.11 12.68 9.51
N ARG A 124 -8.04 11.81 9.11
CA ARG A 124 -8.80 11.95 7.86
C ARG A 124 -9.71 13.18 7.86
N GLU A 125 -10.31 13.50 9.00
CA GLU A 125 -11.12 14.71 9.17
C GLU A 125 -10.26 15.99 9.09
N ARG A 126 -9.03 15.95 9.62
CA ARG A 126 -8.07 17.06 9.49
C ARG A 126 -7.59 17.23 8.05
N GLU A 127 -7.25 16.14 7.37
CA GLU A 127 -6.88 16.18 5.94
C GLU A 127 -8.04 16.65 5.06
N SER A 128 -9.29 16.27 5.38
CA SER A 128 -10.49 16.75 4.68
C SER A 128 -10.79 18.22 4.97
N GLY A 129 -10.59 18.68 6.21
CA GLY A 129 -10.78 20.08 6.61
C GLY A 129 -9.71 21.01 6.04
N GLU A 130 -8.46 20.55 5.94
CA GLU A 130 -7.38 21.30 5.30
C GLU A 130 -7.68 21.55 3.80
N LEU A 131 -8.17 20.55 3.07
CA LEU A 131 -8.60 20.72 1.68
C LEU A 131 -9.79 21.68 1.53
N GLU A 132 -10.76 21.67 2.45
CA GLU A 132 -11.85 22.64 2.44
C GLU A 132 -11.37 24.07 2.73
N THR A 133 -10.43 24.25 3.66
CA THR A 133 -9.85 25.59 3.93
C THR A 133 -8.98 26.10 2.78
N GLU A 134 -8.30 25.21 2.05
CA GLU A 134 -7.50 25.55 0.89
C GLU A 134 -8.39 25.92 -0.32
N ILE A 135 -9.52 25.24 -0.50
CA ILE A 135 -10.56 25.61 -1.49
C ILE A 135 -11.25 26.93 -1.12
N LEU A 136 -11.55 27.18 0.17
CA LEU A 136 -12.12 28.45 0.64
C LEU A 136 -11.14 29.62 0.53
N SER A 137 -9.85 29.35 0.72
CA SER A 137 -8.75 30.30 0.50
C SER A 137 -8.67 30.73 -0.98
N CYS A 138 -8.72 29.77 -1.91
CA CYS A 138 -8.71 30.05 -3.35
C CYS A 138 -9.97 30.79 -3.85
N SER A 139 -11.14 30.53 -3.28
CA SER A 139 -12.40 31.18 -3.69
C SER A 139 -12.58 32.58 -3.09
N ARG A 140 -11.88 32.92 -2.00
CA ARG A 140 -11.91 34.27 -1.38
C ARG A 140 -10.90 35.25 -2.00
N THR A 141 -9.96 34.77 -2.82
CA THR A 141 -9.01 35.61 -3.59
C THR A 141 -9.50 36.01 -4.99
N LEU A 142 -10.72 35.66 -5.40
CA LEU A 142 -11.35 36.20 -6.62
C LEU A 142 -11.91 37.61 -6.35
N VAL A 143 -11.03 38.56 -6.06
CA VAL A 143 -11.33 40.00 -6.22
C VAL A 143 -11.02 40.40 -7.67
N PRO A 144 -11.89 41.18 -8.32
CA PRO A 144 -11.83 41.45 -9.75
C PRO A 144 -10.70 42.43 -10.06
N TYR A 145 -9.84 42.09 -11.03
CA TYR A 145 -8.78 42.97 -11.52
C TYR A 145 -9.37 44.30 -12.04
N PRO A 146 -8.97 45.47 -11.49
CA PRO A 146 -9.29 46.75 -12.10
C PRO A 146 -8.18 47.19 -13.06
N LEU A 147 -8.66 47.82 -14.14
CA LEU A 147 -7.96 48.51 -15.23
C LEU A 147 -6.79 49.38 -14.73
N ILE A 148 -5.62 49.23 -15.35
CA ILE A 148 -4.53 50.20 -15.27
C ILE A 148 -4.48 50.93 -16.62
N SER A 149 -4.80 52.22 -16.57
CA SER A 149 -4.60 53.18 -17.64
C SER A 149 -3.22 53.83 -17.51
N ASP A 150 -2.67 54.17 -18.67
CA ASP A 150 -1.68 55.22 -18.94
C ASP A 150 -0.21 54.96 -18.59
N PHE A 151 0.51 54.33 -19.53
CA PHE A 151 1.95 54.60 -19.73
C PHE A 151 2.27 54.83 -21.21
N GLU A 152 2.40 56.11 -21.53
CA GLU A 152 3.08 56.83 -22.61
C GLU A 152 3.07 56.35 -24.07
N ILE A 153 2.48 57.23 -24.87
CA ILE A 153 2.54 57.36 -26.33
C ILE A 153 3.97 57.73 -26.76
N SER A 154 4.55 56.91 -27.63
CA SER A 154 5.53 57.37 -28.62
C SER A 154 5.01 56.96 -29.99
N ALA A 155 4.57 57.97 -30.74
CA ALA A 155 4.17 57.86 -32.11
C ALA A 155 5.42 57.66 -32.98
N ASP A 156 5.43 56.60 -33.76
CA ASP A 156 5.98 56.63 -35.11
C ASP A 156 5.33 55.52 -35.97
N ASN A 157 4.31 55.98 -36.67
CA ASN A 157 4.13 55.80 -38.11
C ASN A 157 3.86 54.41 -38.71
N LEU A 158 2.61 54.33 -39.19
CA LEU A 158 2.23 53.96 -40.55
C LEU A 158 2.25 52.47 -40.91
N GLY A 159 1.05 51.90 -40.92
CA GLY A 159 0.42 51.67 -42.22
C GLY A 159 0.08 50.23 -42.57
N LEU A 160 -1.23 50.03 -42.80
CA LEU A 160 -1.84 49.05 -43.71
C LEU A 160 -1.77 47.59 -43.25
N ALA A 161 -2.69 46.69 -43.54
CA ALA A 161 -4.10 46.68 -43.94
C ALA A 161 -4.50 45.20 -43.78
N GLU A 162 -5.79 44.92 -43.77
CA GLU A 162 -6.39 43.58 -43.73
C GLU A 162 -5.75 42.55 -44.68
N ILE A 163 -5.88 41.26 -44.33
CA ILE A 163 -6.22 40.10 -45.20
C ILE A 163 -6.35 38.90 -44.24
N ILE A 164 -7.55 38.44 -43.89
CA ILE A 164 -8.39 37.48 -44.63
C ILE A 164 -7.72 36.09 -44.79
N SER A 165 -8.30 35.13 -44.06
CA SER A 165 -8.67 33.78 -44.53
C SER A 165 -7.62 32.70 -44.78
N ALA A 166 -8.06 31.52 -44.34
CA ALA A 166 -7.94 30.21 -44.99
C ALA A 166 -6.69 29.36 -44.77
N HIS A 167 -7.01 28.09 -44.50
CA HIS A 167 -6.37 26.87 -45.03
C HIS A 167 -4.94 26.59 -44.53
N ASP A 168 -4.50 25.36 -44.31
CA ASP A 168 -5.06 24.03 -44.32
C ASP A 168 -3.97 23.13 -43.72
N GLN A 169 -4.36 21.92 -43.40
CA GLN A 169 -3.60 20.73 -43.05
C GLN A 169 -2.14 20.60 -43.54
N ALA A 170 -1.29 20.02 -42.70
CA ALA A 170 -0.20 19.13 -43.11
C ALA A 170 0.10 18.15 -41.95
N THR A 171 -0.51 16.96 -41.96
CA THR A 171 0.11 15.70 -42.41
C THR A 171 1.31 15.25 -41.57
N TRP A 172 1.03 14.44 -40.56
CA TRP A 172 2.01 13.52 -39.97
C TRP A 172 2.19 12.34 -40.94
N HIS A 173 3.39 12.22 -41.55
CA HIS A 173 3.85 10.98 -42.16
C HIS A 173 4.64 10.18 -41.12
N SER A 174 4.25 8.92 -40.94
CA SER A 174 5.06 7.88 -40.33
C SER A 174 6.04 7.33 -41.37
N ASP A 175 7.27 7.06 -40.93
CA ASP A 175 8.13 5.98 -41.42
C ASP A 175 8.46 5.07 -40.23
#